data_AF-A0A941ZT84-F1
#
_entry.id   AF-A0A941ZT84-F1
#
_cell.length_a   1.000
_cell.length_b   1.000
_cell.length_c   1.000
_cell.angle_alpha   90.00
_cell.angle_beta   90.00
_cell.angle_gamma   90.00
#
_symmetry.space_group_name_H-M   'P 1'
#
loop_
_entity.id
_entity.type
_entity.pdbx_description
1 polymer ?
#
loop_
_entity_poly.entity_id
_entity_poly.type
_entity_poly.pdbx_seq_one_letter_code
_entity_poly.pdbx_strand_id
1 'polypeptide(L)'
;SITLSLAALELVALPSRLVESVIAASVLLAALNNLFPLVSGRRWLMAFGFGLIHGFGFASVLTDLGLPRDALVSSLFGFNVGVELGQLAIVAVFLPAAFALRATWFYTRVVFAGGSMAVAVLATLWLLERAFVISIFS
;
A
#
# COMPACT_ATOMS: atom_id res chain seq x y z
N SER A 1 0.33 -14.40 -2.37
CA SER A 1 1.70 -14.37 -1.80
C SER A 1 1.78 -15.32 -0.60
N ILE A 2 2.98 -15.71 -0.17
CA ILE A 2 3.22 -16.63 0.97
C ILE A 2 2.53 -16.16 2.27
N THR A 3 2.37 -14.85 2.48
CA THR A 3 1.60 -14.28 3.61
C THR A 3 0.12 -14.52 3.54
N LEU A 4 -0.46 -14.52 2.34
CA LEU A 4 -1.86 -14.81 2.11
C LEU A 4 -2.18 -16.26 2.50
N SER A 5 -1.24 -17.18 2.25
CA SER A 5 -1.31 -18.57 2.67
C SER A 5 -1.17 -18.74 4.18
N LEU A 6 -0.33 -17.93 4.87
CA LEU A 6 -0.20 -17.96 6.33
C LEU A 6 -1.38 -17.31 7.07
N ALA A 7 -1.95 -16.24 6.51
CA ALA A 7 -3.17 -15.58 7.02
C ALA A 7 -4.40 -16.48 6.84
N ALA A 8 -4.54 -17.14 5.69
CA ALA A 8 -5.62 -18.09 5.41
C ALA A 8 -5.57 -19.35 6.31
N LEU A 9 -4.41 -19.64 6.94
CA LEU A 9 -4.24 -20.74 7.89
C LEU A 9 -4.57 -20.36 9.34
N GLU A 10 -5.08 -19.15 9.62
CA GLU A 10 -5.44 -18.66 10.97
C GLU A 10 -4.31 -18.75 12.02
N LEU A 11 -3.06 -18.99 11.62
CA LEU A 11 -1.95 -19.15 12.56
C LEU A 11 -1.59 -17.84 13.27
N VAL A 12 -1.96 -16.67 12.70
CA VAL A 12 -1.70 -15.34 13.28
C VAL A 12 -2.85 -14.38 12.95
N ALA A 13 -3.67 -14.03 13.95
CA ALA A 13 -4.63 -12.94 13.87
C ALA A 13 -3.98 -11.64 14.39
N LEU A 14 -3.54 -10.78 13.49
CA LEU A 14 -3.03 -9.45 13.86
C LEU A 14 -4.21 -8.47 14.00
N PRO A 15 -4.23 -7.60 15.02
CA PRO A 15 -5.21 -6.53 15.11
C PRO A 15 -5.20 -5.67 13.85
N SER A 16 -6.36 -5.50 13.21
CA SER A 16 -6.53 -4.67 12.00
C SER A 16 -5.90 -3.29 12.14
N ARG A 17 -6.04 -2.69 13.32
CA ARG A 17 -5.38 -1.43 13.73
C ARG A 17 -3.87 -1.42 13.51
N LEU A 18 -3.17 -2.47 13.93
CA LEU A 18 -1.72 -2.56 13.76
C LEU A 18 -1.37 -2.70 12.28
N VAL A 19 -2.11 -3.53 11.55
CA VAL A 19 -1.87 -3.74 10.12
C VAL A 19 -2.07 -2.44 9.35
N GLU A 20 -3.18 -1.76 9.55
CA GLU A 20 -3.49 -0.48 8.92
C GLU A 20 -2.50 0.62 9.30
N SER A 21 -2.07 0.69 10.56
CA SER A 21 -1.04 1.64 11.00
C SER A 21 0.29 1.39 10.28
N VAL A 22 0.69 0.12 10.12
CA VAL A 22 1.92 -0.21 9.39
C VAL A 22 1.77 0.05 7.89
N ILE A 23 0.59 -0.16 7.31
CA ILE A 23 0.30 0.24 5.93
C ILE A 23 0.44 1.76 5.79
N ALA A 24 -0.20 2.55 6.65
CA ALA A 24 -0.08 4.01 6.63
C ALA A 24 1.37 4.49 6.78
N ALA A 25 2.14 3.88 7.70
CA ALA A 25 3.56 4.18 7.87
C ALA A 25 4.40 3.82 6.63
N SER A 26 4.06 2.74 5.91
CA SER A 26 4.75 2.37 4.67
C SER A 26 4.50 3.35 3.54
N VAL A 27 3.27 3.87 3.42
CA VAL A 27 2.90 4.91 2.44
C VAL A 27 3.62 6.21 2.78
N LEU A 28 3.67 6.59 4.06
CA LEU A 28 4.44 7.74 4.52
C LEU A 28 5.93 7.59 4.18
N LEU A 29 6.53 6.43 4.45
CA LEU A 29 7.92 6.17 4.12
C LEU A 29 8.16 6.28 2.61
N ALA A 30 7.28 5.73 1.77
CA ALA A 30 7.40 5.82 0.32
C ALA A 30 7.32 7.28 -0.18
N ALA A 31 6.38 8.06 0.35
CA ALA A 31 6.22 9.47 0.02
C ALA A 31 7.43 10.31 0.44
N LEU A 32 7.95 10.08 1.65
CA LEU A 32 9.18 10.72 2.12
C LEU A 32 10.39 10.28 1.29
N ASN A 33 10.47 9.01 0.91
CA ASN A 33 11.56 8.48 0.11
C ASN A 33 11.60 9.06 -1.32
N ASN A 34 10.46 9.54 -1.84
CA ASN A 34 10.39 10.29 -3.09
C ASN A 34 10.98 11.70 -2.95
N LEU A 35 10.77 12.37 -1.81
CA LEU A 35 11.27 13.72 -1.55
C LEU A 35 12.74 13.74 -1.11
N PHE A 36 13.10 12.81 -0.24
CA PHE A 36 14.42 12.64 0.33
C PHE A 36 14.79 11.16 0.21
N PRO A 37 15.90 10.78 -0.43
CA PRO A 37 16.27 9.38 -0.61
C PRO A 37 16.73 8.74 0.72
N LEU A 38 15.78 8.44 1.60
CA LEU A 38 16.00 7.88 2.94
C LEU A 38 16.48 6.41 2.89
N VAL A 39 16.08 5.66 1.85
CA VAL A 39 16.46 4.25 1.70
C VAL A 39 16.96 3.95 0.29
N SER A 40 18.25 3.66 0.21
CA SER A 40 18.96 3.46 -1.07
C SER A 40 19.38 2.02 -1.36
N GLY A 41 19.59 1.17 -0.35
CA GLY A 41 20.20 -0.17 -0.53
C GLY A 41 19.30 -1.40 -0.32
N ARG A 42 18.10 -1.25 0.28
CA ARG A 42 17.26 -2.41 0.71
C ARG A 42 15.82 -2.34 0.17
N ARG A 43 15.64 -1.70 -0.99
CA ARG A 43 14.31 -1.48 -1.60
C ARG A 43 13.54 -2.79 -1.85
N TRP A 44 14.22 -3.85 -2.28
CA TRP A 44 13.58 -5.15 -2.52
C TRP A 44 13.05 -5.80 -1.23
N LEU A 45 13.80 -5.69 -0.12
CA LEU A 45 13.37 -6.18 1.20
C LEU A 45 12.16 -5.40 1.72
N MET A 46 12.14 -4.08 1.52
CA MET A 46 11.00 -3.26 1.90
C MET A 46 9.77 -3.57 1.04
N ALA A 47 9.93 -3.69 -0.29
CA ALA A 47 8.83 -4.06 -1.17
C ALA A 47 8.23 -5.42 -0.78
N PHE A 48 9.10 -6.39 -0.46
CA PHE A 48 8.66 -7.69 0.06
C PHE A 48 7.91 -7.53 1.38
N GLY A 49 8.51 -6.87 2.38
CA GLY A 49 7.90 -6.68 3.70
C GLY A 49 6.57 -5.92 3.66
N PHE A 50 6.49 -4.83 2.89
CA PHE A 50 5.24 -4.11 2.65
C PHE A 50 4.22 -5.00 1.97
N GLY A 51 4.60 -5.74 0.92
CA GLY A 51 3.71 -6.70 0.27
C GLY A 51 3.18 -7.77 1.22
N LEU A 52 3.98 -8.21 2.20
CA LEU A 52 3.54 -9.14 3.24
C LEU A 52 2.44 -8.53 4.13
N ILE A 53 2.68 -7.33 4.66
CA ILE A 53 1.76 -6.62 5.56
C ILE A 53 0.45 -6.24 4.84
N HIS A 54 0.54 -5.74 3.60
CA HIS A 54 -0.64 -5.41 2.81
C HIS A 54 -1.47 -6.65 2.50
N GLY A 55 -0.83 -7.79 2.24
CA GLY A 55 -1.50 -9.07 2.07
C GLY A 55 -2.29 -9.50 3.31
N PHE A 56 -1.77 -9.26 4.52
CA PHE A 56 -2.50 -9.49 5.78
C PHE A 56 -3.71 -8.56 5.92
N GLY A 57 -3.53 -7.26 5.67
CA GLY A 57 -4.62 -6.28 5.81
C GLY A 57 -5.76 -6.52 4.84
N PHE A 58 -5.43 -7.00 3.64
CA PHE A 58 -6.44 -7.47 2.71
C PHE A 58 -7.12 -8.74 3.21
N ALA A 59 -6.37 -9.78 3.58
CA ALA A 59 -6.93 -11.05 4.05
C ALA A 59 -7.90 -10.87 5.23
N SER A 60 -7.59 -10.01 6.20
CA SER A 60 -8.50 -9.71 7.32
C SER A 60 -9.84 -9.16 6.84
N VAL A 61 -9.84 -8.30 5.81
CA VAL A 61 -11.08 -7.75 5.24
C VAL A 61 -11.93 -8.85 4.57
N LEU A 62 -11.34 -9.80 3.84
CA LEU A 62 -12.13 -10.91 3.26
C LEU A 62 -12.70 -11.85 4.32
N THR A 63 -11.95 -12.08 5.40
CA THR A 63 -12.44 -12.88 6.52
C THR A 63 -13.59 -12.17 7.24
N ASP A 64 -13.49 -10.85 7.43
CA ASP A 64 -14.57 -10.02 8.00
C ASP A 64 -15.83 -10.01 7.12
N LEU A 65 -15.69 -10.18 5.81
CA LEU A 65 -16.81 -10.35 4.87
C LEU A 65 -17.52 -11.72 4.99
N GLY A 66 -17.04 -12.63 5.83
CA GLY A 66 -17.69 -13.91 6.14
C GLY A 66 -17.61 -14.94 5.01
N LEU A 67 -16.60 -14.84 4.13
CA LEU A 67 -16.46 -15.76 3.01
C LEU A 67 -16.17 -17.20 3.46
N PRO A 68 -16.84 -18.21 2.88
CA PRO A 68 -16.51 -19.62 3.08
C PRO A 68 -15.04 -19.92 2.75
N ARG A 69 -14.37 -20.82 3.50
CA ARG A 69 -12.93 -21.10 3.34
C ARG A 69 -12.56 -21.60 1.95
N ASP A 70 -13.47 -22.33 1.30
CA ASP A 70 -13.37 -22.80 -0.08
C ASP A 70 -13.46 -21.67 -1.10
N ALA A 71 -14.28 -20.64 -0.84
CA ALA A 71 -14.37 -19.44 -1.66
C ALA A 71 -13.20 -18.46 -1.41
N LEU A 72 -12.51 -18.57 -0.27
CA LEU A 72 -11.39 -17.70 0.07
C LEU A 72 -10.25 -17.85 -0.94
N VAL A 73 -9.84 -19.07 -1.28
CA VAL A 73 -8.71 -19.31 -2.19
C VAL A 73 -8.96 -18.75 -3.58
N SER A 74 -10.16 -18.97 -4.13
CA SER A 74 -10.53 -18.45 -5.45
C SER A 74 -10.69 -16.93 -5.45
N SER A 75 -11.25 -16.36 -4.37
CA SER A 75 -11.37 -14.91 -4.18
C SER A 75 -10.01 -14.23 -4.08
N LEU A 76 -9.09 -14.83 -3.32
CA LEU A 76 -7.70 -14.37 -3.21
C LEU A 76 -6.99 -14.44 -4.57
N PHE A 77 -7.15 -15.51 -5.32
CA PHE A 77 -6.57 -15.61 -6.67
C PHE A 77 -7.10 -14.52 -7.59
N GLY A 78 -8.43 -14.37 -7.69
CA GLY A 78 -9.06 -13.35 -8.52
C GLY A 78 -8.63 -11.93 -8.14
N PHE A 79 -8.49 -11.66 -6.85
CA PHE A 79 -7.95 -10.38 -6.37
C PHE A 79 -6.51 -10.13 -6.82
N ASN A 80 -5.61 -11.11 -6.68
CA ASN A 80 -4.21 -10.93 -7.10
C ASN A 80 -4.12 -10.65 -8.60
N VAL A 81 -4.90 -11.38 -9.41
CA VAL A 81 -4.98 -11.11 -10.86
C VAL A 81 -5.52 -9.71 -11.13
N GLY A 82 -6.58 -9.30 -10.44
CA GLY A 82 -7.15 -7.96 -10.56
C GLY A 82 -6.16 -6.85 -10.21
N VAL A 83 -5.39 -7.01 -9.12
CA VAL A 83 -4.35 -6.06 -8.70
C VAL A 83 -3.24 -5.97 -9.75
N GLU A 84 -2.72 -7.11 -10.21
CA GLU A 84 -1.65 -7.13 -11.22
C GLU A 84 -2.11 -6.45 -12.51
N LEU A 85 -3.32 -6.75 -13.00
CA LEU A 85 -3.89 -6.11 -14.18
C LEU A 85 -4.11 -4.61 -13.99
N GLY A 86 -4.61 -4.19 -12.82
CA GLY A 86 -4.78 -2.79 -12.48
C GLY A 86 -3.45 -2.04 -12.43
N GLN A 87 -2.42 -2.62 -11.82
CA GLN A 87 -1.07 -2.06 -11.78
C GLN A 87 -0.47 -1.93 -13.18
N LEU A 88 -0.59 -2.97 -14.01
CA LEU A 88 -0.14 -2.94 -15.41
C LEU A 88 -0.86 -1.86 -16.21
N ALA A 89 -2.18 -1.72 -16.04
CA ALA A 89 -2.98 -0.69 -16.71
C ALA A 89 -2.53 0.73 -16.29
N ILE A 90 -2.34 0.96 -14.99
CA ILE A 90 -1.85 2.24 -14.47
C ILE A 90 -0.45 2.54 -15.03
N VAL A 91 0.48 1.58 -15.00
CA VAL A 91 1.83 1.75 -15.54
C VAL A 91 1.78 2.06 -17.04
N ALA A 92 0.98 1.33 -17.82
CA ALA A 92 0.87 1.53 -19.26
C ALA A 92 0.39 2.94 -19.64
N VAL A 93 -0.49 3.55 -18.82
CA VAL A 93 -1.04 4.89 -19.09
C VAL A 93 -0.17 6.00 -18.49
N PHE A 94 0.19 5.90 -17.22
CA PHE A 94 0.85 6.98 -16.49
C PHE A 94 2.35 7.04 -16.75
N LEU A 95 3.02 5.89 -16.97
CA LEU A 95 4.48 5.87 -17.14
C LEU A 95 4.94 6.63 -18.40
N PRO A 96 4.31 6.49 -19.59
CA PRO A 96 4.69 7.28 -20.76
C PRO A 96 4.52 8.79 -20.55
N ALA A 97 3.41 9.21 -19.94
CA ALA A 97 3.15 10.62 -19.64
C ALA A 97 4.17 11.18 -18.63
N ALA A 98 4.42 10.45 -17.54
CA ALA A 98 5.44 10.79 -16.56
C ALA A 98 6.83 10.89 -17.20
N PHE A 99 7.19 9.92 -18.05
CA PHE A 99 8.48 9.90 -18.74
C PHE A 99 8.62 11.10 -19.68
N ALA A 100 7.59 11.43 -20.47
CA ALA A 100 7.62 12.58 -21.38
C ALA A 100 7.76 13.91 -20.64
N LEU A 101 7.10 14.06 -19.49
CA LEU A 101 7.07 15.31 -18.72
C LEU A 101 8.21 15.43 -17.69
N ARG A 102 9.01 14.38 -17.49
CA ARG A 102 9.98 14.29 -16.38
C ARG A 102 11.00 15.43 -16.30
N ALA A 103 11.35 16.04 -17.43
CA ALA A 103 12.33 17.13 -17.50
C ALA A 103 11.70 18.52 -17.26
N THR A 104 10.37 18.61 -17.18
CA THR A 104 9.69 19.89 -16.97
C THR A 104 9.77 20.31 -15.51
N TRP A 105 9.93 21.62 -15.28
CA TRP A 105 9.93 22.20 -13.93
C TRP A 105 8.60 21.94 -13.21
N PHE A 106 7.48 22.05 -13.92
CA PHE A 106 6.16 21.80 -13.37
C PHE A 106 6.03 20.35 -12.87
N TYR A 107 6.46 19.36 -13.66
CA TYR A 107 6.40 17.97 -13.24
C TYR A 107 7.26 17.71 -12.01
N THR A 108 8.52 18.17 -12.00
CA THR A 108 9.44 17.90 -10.88
C THR A 108 9.05 18.62 -9.59
N ARG A 109 8.61 19.88 -9.66
CA ARG A 109 8.29 20.68 -8.45
C ARG A 109 6.84 20.54 -8.00
N VAL A 110 5.88 20.56 -8.92
CA VAL A 110 4.46 20.58 -8.56
C VAL A 110 3.91 19.16 -8.48
N VAL A 111 4.04 18.38 -9.54
CA VAL A 111 3.44 17.04 -9.60
C VAL A 111 4.16 16.07 -8.68
N PHE A 112 5.49 15.96 -8.81
CA PHE A 112 6.27 14.98 -8.06
C PHE A 112 6.45 15.39 -6.60
N ALA A 113 7.02 16.58 -6.34
CA ALA A 113 7.26 17.01 -4.96
C ALA A 113 5.96 17.42 -4.24
N GLY A 114 5.08 18.20 -4.88
CA GLY A 114 3.77 18.55 -4.31
C GLY A 114 2.88 17.33 -4.08
N GLY A 115 2.81 16.41 -5.05
CA GLY A 115 2.08 15.15 -4.91
C GLY A 115 2.63 14.28 -3.78
N SER A 116 3.96 14.13 -3.68
CA SER A 116 4.58 13.36 -2.59
C SER A 116 4.33 14.01 -1.22
N MET A 117 4.33 15.34 -1.13
CA MET A 117 3.99 16.05 0.10
C MET A 117 2.53 15.83 0.51
N ALA A 118 1.59 15.89 -0.44
CA ALA A 118 0.18 15.63 -0.18
C ALA A 118 -0.03 14.18 0.32
N VAL A 119 0.62 13.20 -0.32
CA VAL A 119 0.59 11.80 0.14
C VAL A 119 1.19 11.66 1.54
N ALA A 120 2.32 12.32 1.83
CA ALA A 120 2.94 12.28 3.16
C ALA A 120 2.00 12.86 4.24
N VAL A 121 1.32 13.97 3.96
CA VAL A 121 0.34 14.57 4.88
C VAL A 121 -0.82 13.61 5.12
N LEU A 122 -1.45 13.10 4.06
CA LEU A 122 -2.58 12.17 4.16
C LEU A 122 -2.20 10.88 4.90
N ALA A 123 -1.03 10.31 4.59
CA ALA A 123 -0.53 9.12 5.26
C ALA A 123 -0.23 9.37 6.74
N THR A 124 0.28 10.56 7.09
CA THR A 124 0.50 10.95 8.48
C THR A 124 -0.82 11.08 9.23
N LEU A 125 -1.81 11.75 8.65
CA LEU A 125 -3.14 11.89 9.27
C LEU A 125 -3.79 10.52 9.49
N TRP A 126 -3.75 9.65 8.48
CA TRP A 126 -4.28 8.30 8.58
C TRP A 126 -3.54 7.46 9.64
N LEU A 127 -2.21 7.57 9.70
CA LEU A 127 -1.40 6.91 10.72
C LEU A 127 -1.77 7.39 12.14
N LEU A 128 -1.94 8.69 12.34
CA LEU A 128 -2.32 9.25 13.64
C LEU A 128 -3.71 8.79 14.07
N GLU A 129 -4.68 8.80 13.15
CA GLU A 129 -6.04 8.30 13.40
C GLU A 129 -6.02 6.84 13.88
N ARG A 130 -5.25 5.97 13.22
CA ARG A 130 -5.19 4.55 13.55
C ARG A 130 -4.34 4.25 14.79
N ALA A 131 -3.24 4.98 15.01
CA ALA A 131 -2.35 4.80 16.15
C ALA A 131 -2.94 5.35 17.45
N PHE A 132 -3.63 6.51 17.40
CA PHE A 132 -4.09 7.24 18.59
C PHE A 132 -5.61 7.25 18.79
N VAL A 133 -6.41 6.63 17.90
CA VAL A 133 -7.88 6.55 18.02
C VAL A 133 -8.55 7.92 17.96
N ILE A 134 -8.03 8.81 17.14
CA ILE A 134 -8.57 10.16 16.96
C ILE A 134 -9.39 10.16 15.67
N SER A 135 -10.68 10.52 15.71
CA SER A 135 -11.46 10.65 14.46
C SER A 135 -11.15 12.01 13.82
N ILE A 136 -10.32 11.99 12.76
CA ILE A 136 -9.92 13.21 12.04
C ILE A 136 -10.83 13.45 10.82
N PHE A 137 -11.37 12.38 10.23
CA PHE A 137 -12.15 12.40 8.98
C PHE A 137 -13.66 12.17 9.18
N SER A 138 -14.20 12.47 10.36
CA SER A 138 -15.65 12.31 10.68
C SER A 138 -16.54 13.18 9.82
#